data_AF-A0A2A7SA95-F1
#
_entry.id   AF-A0A2A7SA95-F1
#
_cell.length_a   1.000
_cell.length_b   1.000
_cell.length_c   1.000
_cell.angle_alpha   90.00
_cell.angle_beta   90.00
_cell.angle_gamma   90.00
#
_symmetry.space_group_name_H-M   'P 1'
#
loop_
_entity.id
_entity.type
_entity.pdbx_description
1 polymer ?
#
loop_
_entity_poly.entity_id
_entity_poly.type
_entity_poly.pdbx_seq_one_letter_code
_entity_poly.pdbx_strand_id
1 'polypeptide(L)'
;MTMPRIQLKATAPVTADRRHTLSLRTVVRYDRNAARPSTPILVGKYVVGRRPITDSLHTLYLILDEGDIAGTQISIPSEDDCAQAVKRLRDKKRAAAKTASMAIRKAKKRDNGQRQTARETA
;
A
#
# COMPACT_ATOMS: atom_id res chain seq x y z
N MET A 1 -10.83 50.88 -7.57
CA MET A 1 -11.00 50.56 -9.01
C MET A 1 -10.35 49.21 -9.28
N THR A 2 -11.10 48.38 -9.98
CA THR A 2 -10.94 46.96 -10.30
C THR A 2 -9.61 46.64 -11.00
N MET A 3 -8.87 45.61 -10.57
CA MET A 3 -7.83 45.01 -11.44
C MET A 3 -8.48 44.00 -12.39
N PRO A 4 -8.22 44.07 -13.70
CA PRO A 4 -8.79 43.14 -14.66
C PRO A 4 -8.06 41.79 -14.60
N ARG A 5 -8.85 40.72 -14.51
CA ARG A 5 -8.45 39.34 -14.73
C ARG A 5 -9.05 38.91 -16.06
N ILE A 6 -8.25 38.47 -17.04
CA ILE A 6 -8.63 37.72 -18.27
C ILE A 6 -7.34 37.58 -19.13
N GLN A 7 -6.98 36.51 -19.84
CA GLN A 7 -7.35 35.10 -20.02
C GLN A 7 -6.12 34.45 -20.71
N LEU A 8 -5.90 33.14 -20.54
CA LEU A 8 -4.92 32.38 -21.32
C LEU A 8 -5.24 32.40 -22.83
N LYS A 9 -4.22 32.52 -23.69
CA LYS A 9 -4.26 31.98 -25.06
C LYS A 9 -2.92 31.32 -25.38
N ALA A 10 -2.98 30.02 -25.62
CA ALA A 10 -1.88 29.18 -26.09
C ALA A 10 -1.38 29.63 -27.46
N THR A 11 -0.08 29.46 -27.73
CA THR A 11 0.50 28.70 -28.86
C THR A 11 2.02 28.79 -28.70
N ALA A 12 2.70 27.66 -28.50
CA ALA A 12 4.16 27.62 -28.42
C ALA A 12 4.75 27.61 -29.84
N PRO A 13 5.56 28.61 -30.26
CA PRO A 13 6.48 28.40 -31.35
C PRO A 13 7.71 27.70 -30.78
N VAL A 14 7.81 26.39 -31.03
CA VAL A 14 9.04 25.61 -30.85
C VAL A 14 10.01 26.04 -31.94
N THR A 15 10.68 27.17 -31.76
CA THR A 15 11.94 27.51 -32.46
C THR A 15 12.61 28.65 -31.70
N ALA A 16 13.43 28.31 -30.70
CA ALA A 16 14.44 29.21 -30.20
C ALA A 16 15.65 28.37 -29.82
N ASP A 17 16.76 28.64 -30.50
CA ASP A 17 18.10 28.13 -30.25
C ASP A 17 18.45 28.30 -28.76
N ARG A 18 18.33 27.24 -27.96
CA ARG A 18 18.48 27.30 -26.50
C ARG A 18 19.94 27.15 -26.11
N ARG A 19 20.72 28.23 -26.21
CA ARG A 19 22.09 28.28 -25.66
C ARG A 19 22.23 29.07 -24.36
N HIS A 20 21.17 29.78 -23.92
CA HIS A 20 21.23 30.62 -22.71
C HIS A 20 19.96 30.62 -21.83
N THR A 21 19.13 29.56 -21.86
CA THR A 21 17.94 29.52 -21.00
C THR A 21 18.23 28.81 -19.69
N LEU A 22 18.39 29.58 -18.59
CA LEU A 22 18.01 29.07 -17.27
C LEU A 22 16.57 28.59 -17.41
N SER A 23 16.34 27.29 -17.31
CA SER A 23 15.00 26.71 -17.40
C SER A 23 14.10 27.40 -16.36
N LEU A 24 12.90 27.78 -16.77
CA LEU A 24 11.92 28.44 -15.92
C LEU A 24 11.62 27.51 -14.74
N ARG A 25 12.17 27.81 -13.56
CA ARG A 25 11.96 27.01 -12.35
C ARG A 25 10.50 27.16 -11.94
N THR A 26 9.70 26.14 -12.21
CA THR A 26 8.33 26.04 -11.69
C THR A 26 8.40 25.63 -10.22
N VAL A 27 8.16 26.61 -9.33
CA VAL A 27 8.02 26.34 -7.89
C VAL A 27 6.56 26.02 -7.62
N VAL A 28 6.24 24.74 -7.43
CA VAL A 28 4.91 24.33 -6.97
C VAL A 28 4.88 24.47 -5.45
N ARG A 29 4.11 25.43 -4.95
CA ARG A 29 3.90 25.59 -3.50
C ARG A 29 2.96 24.49 -3.01
N TYR A 30 3.38 23.77 -1.99
CA TYR A 30 2.56 22.75 -1.35
C TYR A 30 1.47 23.40 -0.48
N ASP A 31 0.21 23.13 -0.79
CA ASP A 31 -0.92 23.49 0.06
C ASP A 31 -1.20 22.34 1.05
N ARG A 32 -1.01 22.62 2.34
CA ARG A 32 -1.21 21.64 3.43
C ARG A 32 -2.68 21.26 3.59
N ASN A 33 -3.60 22.17 3.28
CA ASN A 33 -5.03 22.00 3.52
C ASN A 33 -5.78 21.50 2.28
N ALA A 34 -5.12 21.44 1.13
CA ALA A 34 -5.72 20.89 -0.07
C ALA A 34 -6.09 19.41 0.15
N ALA A 35 -7.31 19.05 -0.25
CA ALA A 35 -7.77 17.67 -0.20
C ALA A 35 -6.86 16.79 -1.05
N ARG A 36 -6.15 15.88 -0.39
CA ARG A 36 -5.23 14.97 -1.07
C ARG A 36 -5.99 13.78 -1.64
N PRO A 37 -5.62 13.26 -2.81
CA PRO A 37 -6.34 12.14 -3.38
C PRO A 37 -6.13 10.91 -2.49
N SER A 38 -7.23 10.38 -1.99
CA SER A 38 -7.33 9.14 -1.21
C SER A 38 -7.87 7.98 -2.04
N THR A 39 -8.16 8.24 -3.32
CA THR A 39 -8.66 7.23 -4.24
C THR A 39 -7.64 6.11 -4.42
N PRO A 40 -8.06 4.84 -4.39
CA PRO A 40 -7.16 3.73 -4.66
C PRO A 40 -6.65 3.81 -6.11
N ILE A 41 -5.42 3.33 -6.32
CA ILE A 41 -4.79 3.21 -7.62
C ILE A 41 -4.64 1.73 -7.99
N LEU A 42 -4.65 1.44 -9.28
CA LEU A 42 -4.33 0.11 -9.80
C LEU A 42 -2.86 0.10 -10.21
N VAL A 43 -2.11 -0.87 -9.67
CA VAL A 43 -0.72 -1.14 -10.05
C VAL A 43 -0.70 -2.54 -10.66
N GLY A 44 -0.72 -2.61 -12.00
CA GLY A 44 -0.93 -3.86 -12.72
C GLY A 44 -2.25 -4.51 -12.32
N LYS A 45 -2.17 -5.70 -11.72
CA LYS A 45 -3.33 -6.44 -11.20
C LYS A 45 -3.69 -6.15 -9.73
N TYR A 46 -2.89 -5.34 -9.03
CA TYR A 46 -3.06 -5.13 -7.59
C TYR A 46 -3.76 -3.79 -7.29
N VAL A 47 -4.60 -3.80 -6.25
CA VAL A 47 -5.25 -2.60 -5.74
C VAL A 47 -4.38 -2.00 -4.65
N VAL A 48 -4.00 -0.73 -4.81
CA VAL A 48 -3.21 0.00 -3.82
C VAL A 48 -4.03 1.16 -3.28
N GLY A 49 -4.39 1.08 -2.01
CA GLY A 49 -5.05 2.16 -1.28
C GLY A 49 -4.11 3.34 -1.04
N ARG A 50 -4.63 4.56 -1.06
CA ARG A 50 -3.88 5.76 -0.74
C ARG A 50 -4.39 6.39 0.54
N ARG A 51 -3.52 6.53 1.51
CA ARG A 51 -3.80 7.19 2.79
C ARG A 51 -2.82 8.33 3.02
N PRO A 52 -3.22 9.58 2.73
CA PRO A 52 -2.44 10.75 3.09
C PRO A 52 -2.17 10.78 4.59
N ILE A 53 -0.92 11.04 4.99
CA ILE A 53 -0.55 11.16 6.41
C ILE A 53 -0.81 12.60 6.85
N THR A 54 -1.49 12.77 7.99
CA THR A 54 -1.71 14.09 8.60
C THR A 54 -0.36 14.75 8.90
N ASP A 55 -0.23 16.04 8.61
CA ASP A 55 0.97 16.85 8.86
C ASP A 55 2.27 16.44 8.13
N SER A 56 2.25 15.39 7.32
CA SER A 56 3.37 14.97 6.47
C SER A 56 3.08 15.21 4.99
N LEU A 57 4.11 15.41 4.17
CA LEU A 57 3.98 15.48 2.71
C LEU A 57 3.70 14.11 2.08
N HIS A 58 3.96 13.04 2.81
CA HIS A 58 3.92 11.68 2.28
C HIS A 58 2.51 11.09 2.27
N THR A 59 2.27 10.24 1.26
CA THR A 59 1.09 9.40 1.17
C THR A 59 1.50 7.98 1.50
N LEU A 60 0.78 7.34 2.41
CA LEU A 60 0.95 5.93 2.70
C LEU A 60 0.19 5.11 1.66
N TYR A 61 0.90 4.26 0.95
CA TYR A 61 0.35 3.31 -0.01
C TYR A 61 0.11 1.97 0.69
N LEU A 62 -1.14 1.50 0.66
CA LEU A 62 -1.58 0.25 1.27
C LEU A 62 -1.78 -0.78 0.15
N ILE A 63 -0.99 -1.84 0.13
CA ILE A 63 -1.16 -2.93 -0.84
C ILE A 63 -2.27 -3.84 -0.33
N LEU A 64 -3.36 -3.96 -1.09
CA LEU A 64 -4.54 -4.73 -0.72
C LEU A 64 -4.58 -6.07 -1.47
N ASP A 65 -4.87 -7.16 -0.74
CA ASP A 65 -5.10 -8.51 -1.28
C ASP A 65 -6.39 -9.07 -0.66
N GLU A 66 -7.43 -9.28 -1.48
CA GLU A 66 -8.68 -9.92 -1.06
C GLU A 66 -9.34 -9.29 0.19
N GLY A 67 -9.12 -7.99 0.43
CA GLY A 67 -9.63 -7.25 1.59
C GLY A 67 -8.64 -7.08 2.75
N ASP A 68 -7.52 -7.80 2.73
CA ASP A 68 -6.46 -7.67 3.72
C ASP A 68 -5.32 -6.75 3.25
N ILE A 69 -4.67 -6.10 4.22
CA ILE A 69 -3.49 -5.27 3.96
C ILE A 69 -2.26 -6.18 3.90
N ALA A 70 -1.73 -6.40 2.70
CA ALA A 70 -0.52 -7.17 2.45
C ALA A 70 0.75 -6.45 2.92
N GLY A 71 0.76 -5.12 2.82
CA GLY A 71 1.86 -4.29 3.26
C GLY A 71 1.59 -2.80 3.08
N THR A 72 2.49 -1.99 3.63
CA THR A 72 2.42 -0.53 3.54
C THR A 72 3.75 0.05 3.12
N GLN A 73 3.74 1.06 2.26
CA GLN A 73 4.94 1.76 1.79
C GLN A 73 4.70 3.27 1.69
N ILE A 74 5.77 4.06 1.79
CA ILE A 74 5.73 5.52 1.65
C ILE A 74 5.86 5.95 0.18
N SER A 75 6.59 5.17 -0.62
CA SER A 75 6.70 5.33 -2.06
C SER A 75 5.57 4.61 -2.80
N ILE A 76 5.29 5.04 -4.03
CA ILE A 76 4.41 4.30 -4.93
C ILE A 76 5.05 2.93 -5.17
N PRO A 77 4.39 1.82 -4.83
CA PRO A 77 4.94 0.49 -4.99
C PRO A 77 4.99 0.11 -6.47
N SER A 78 6.01 -0.66 -6.86
CA SER A 78 6.03 -1.33 -8.17
C SER A 78 5.13 -2.57 -8.17
N GLU A 79 4.89 -3.13 -9.35
CA GLU A 79 4.12 -4.38 -9.46
C GLU A 79 4.83 -5.57 -8.78
N ASP A 80 6.17 -5.62 -8.84
CA ASP A 80 6.96 -6.66 -8.17
C ASP A 80 6.88 -6.52 -6.65
N ASP A 81 6.97 -5.30 -6.12
CA ASP A 81 6.80 -5.03 -4.68
C ASP A 81 5.42 -5.49 -4.18
N CYS A 82 4.38 -5.24 -4.99
CA CYS A 82 3.03 -5.71 -4.69
C CYS A 82 2.98 -7.24 -4.68
N ALA A 83 3.53 -7.91 -5.69
CA ALA A 83 3.57 -9.37 -5.78
C ALA A 83 4.31 -10.00 -4.59
N GLN A 84 5.45 -9.42 -4.20
CA GLN A 84 6.22 -9.89 -3.05
C GLN A 84 5.47 -9.69 -1.73
N ALA A 85 4.82 -8.54 -1.52
CA ALA A 85 4.04 -8.28 -0.32
C ALA A 85 2.88 -9.28 -0.17
N VAL A 86 2.15 -9.51 -1.26
CA VAL A 86 1.04 -10.49 -1.30
C VAL A 86 1.55 -11.90 -1.02
N LYS A 87 2.65 -12.32 -1.65
CA LYS A 87 3.26 -13.63 -1.39
C LYS A 87 3.61 -13.79 0.10
N ARG A 88 4.26 -12.80 0.71
CA ARG A 88 4.60 -12.81 2.14
C ARG A 88 3.37 -12.92 3.03
N LEU A 89 2.27 -12.21 2.71
CA LEU A 89 1.02 -12.33 3.45
C LEU A 89 0.44 -13.76 3.37
N ARG A 90 0.39 -14.33 2.17
CA ARG A 90 -0.13 -15.69 1.95
C ARG A 90 0.72 -16.74 2.66
N ASP A 91 2.04 -16.59 2.65
CA ASP A 91 2.96 -17.47 3.36
C ASP A 91 2.77 -17.39 4.89
N LYS A 92 2.56 -16.19 5.44
CA LYS A 92 2.21 -16.00 6.86
C LYS A 92 0.89 -16.69 7.22
N LYS A 93 -0.16 -16.53 6.39
CA LYS A 93 -1.45 -17.22 6.59
C LYS A 93 -1.28 -18.75 6.57
N ARG A 94 -0.49 -19.28 5.63
CA ARG A 94 -0.18 -20.72 5.56
C ARG A 94 0.58 -21.22 6.78
N ALA A 95 1.55 -20.46 7.28
CA ALA A 95 2.29 -20.80 8.49
C ALA A 95 1.38 -20.81 9.72
N ALA A 96 0.49 -19.82 9.86
CA ALA A 96 -0.51 -19.79 10.93
C ALA A 96 -1.46 -20.99 10.87
N ALA A 97 -1.95 -21.37 9.68
CA ALA A 97 -2.80 -22.55 9.53
C ALA A 97 -2.09 -23.86 9.92
N LYS A 98 -0.80 -23.99 9.56
CA LYS A 98 0.01 -25.17 9.94
C LYS A 98 0.25 -25.24 11.45
N THR A 99 0.52 -24.12 12.10
CA THR A 99 0.73 -24.10 13.55
C THR A 99 -0.57 -24.43 14.30
N ALA A 100 -1.70 -23.90 13.85
CA ALA A 100 -3.02 -24.24 14.39
C ALA A 100 -3.34 -25.74 14.25
N SER A 101 -3.13 -26.33 13.07
CA SER A 101 -3.40 -27.76 12.86
C SER A 101 -2.50 -28.66 13.72
N MET A 102 -1.23 -28.29 13.89
CA MET A 102 -0.30 -29.00 14.79
C MET A 102 -0.72 -28.89 16.25
N ALA A 103 -1.19 -27.73 16.69
CA ALA A 103 -1.71 -27.54 18.05
C ALA A 103 -2.94 -28.42 18.30
N ILE A 104 -3.90 -28.45 17.36
CA ILE A 104 -5.09 -29.31 17.43
C ILE A 104 -4.70 -30.79 17.49
N ARG A 105 -3.78 -31.23 16.62
CA ARG A 105 -3.28 -32.61 16.61
C ARG A 105 -2.60 -32.98 17.93
N LYS A 106 -1.81 -32.08 18.51
CA LYS A 106 -1.15 -32.29 19.81
C LYS A 106 -2.18 -32.38 20.95
N ALA A 107 -3.21 -31.53 20.93
CA ALA A 107 -4.30 -31.59 21.90
C ALA A 107 -5.06 -32.92 21.82
N LYS A 108 -5.43 -33.34 20.60
CA LYS A 108 -6.12 -34.64 20.37
C LYS A 108 -5.28 -35.83 20.83
N LYS A 109 -3.96 -35.80 20.62
CA LYS A 109 -3.05 -36.85 21.11
C LYS A 109 -3.01 -36.90 22.65
N ARG A 110 -3.04 -35.74 23.32
CA ARG A 110 -3.07 -35.66 24.79
C ARG A 110 -4.36 -36.22 25.38
N ASP A 111 -5.52 -35.85 24.83
CA ASP A 111 -6.82 -36.35 25.27
C ASP A 111 -6.91 -37.89 25.14
N ASN A 112 -6.46 -38.45 24.01
CA ASN A 112 -6.44 -39.90 23.84
C ASN A 112 -5.51 -40.62 24.85
N GLY A 113 -4.34 -40.05 25.17
CA GLY A 113 -3.44 -40.62 26.18
C GLY A 113 -4.02 -40.58 27.60
N GLN A 114 -4.73 -39.50 27.95
CA GLN A 114 -5.43 -39.39 29.23
C GLN A 114 -6.60 -40.39 29.33
N ARG A 115 -7.33 -40.64 28.24
CA ARG A 115 -8.40 -41.63 28.22
C ARG A 115 -7.90 -43.07 28.33
N GLN A 116 -6.72 -43.37 27.77
CA GLN A 116 -6.11 -44.70 27.87
C GLN A 116 -5.61 -44.96 29.30
N THR A 117 -4.88 -44.01 29.88
CA THR A 117 -4.40 -44.12 31.28
C THR A 117 -5.55 -44.23 32.29
N ALA A 118 -6.66 -43.50 32.09
CA ALA A 118 -7.85 -43.63 32.95
C ALA A 118 -8.58 -44.97 32.81
N ARG A 119 -8.43 -45.68 31.69
CA ARG A 119 -9.00 -47.04 31.49
C ARG A 119 -8.14 -48.14 32.08
N GLU A 120 -6.82 -47.95 32.15
CA GLU A 120 -5.89 -48.93 32.72
C GLU A 120 -5.87 -48.89 34.26
N THR A 121 -6.39 -47.83 34.88
CA THR A 121 -6.43 -47.63 36.34
C THR A 121 -7.79 -47.96 36.98
N ALA A 122 -8.77 -48.41 36.20
CA ALA A 122 -10.10 -48.84 36.65
C ALA A 122 -10.23 -50.36 36.56
#